data_AF-A0A3M2HYC2-F1
#
_entry.id   AF-A0A3M2HYC2-F1
#
_cell.length_a   1.000
_cell.length_b   1.000
_cell.length_c   1.000
_cell.angle_alpha   90.00
_cell.angle_beta   90.00
_cell.angle_gamma   90.00
#
_symmetry.space_group_name_H-M   'P 1'
#
loop_
_entity.id
_entity.type
_entity.pdbx_description
1 polymer ?
#
loop_
_entity_poly.entity_id
_entity_poly.type
_entity_poly.pdbx_seq_one_letter_code
_entity_poly.pdbx_strand_id
1 'polypeptide(L)'
;MRDHRYSGNGVPVFSLGILVLLILFFTGCNKDKNATSSPVEEDLRVRFNLQTLPPIPYPPDNPPRQERIALGKLLFFDPILSGEKDVACATCHHPAFAFTDRRQFPVGVSGVGLGPERLIGVSAVSGQPIELTPRNAPTVFNTAYNADETGQPTHQGFQFWDGRVKSLEVQATKPIASRVEMRGDAYPGTDEEATAAALDSVLNRLRAIPEYVMYFRMAFPEEAAQADSGLRPSVIDSSTYARAIAAYERELVTVNSPYDRYVKGDDNALTDVQKKGLELFFTKAKCAECHNGPMFSDFRFVVQGVPQEGPGKAVIPGDDTGREEHTHDPADRYAFRTPTLRNVELTPPYMHDGVFETLEEVVRFYNQGCRPRHPAVTDDMIDPVLREPLGLTEEEINAIVEFMKALTDPGTALPEYLLTVPERVPSGLPPVFGVKAGGAAAPVSPIPVSEASLSRVSRASSQKAEQILRRAEQRIQALTEQNRRKIAAIRERVRRSSLAAQQRAQQTIRRLQEQARRAAERIRQNARRAAEQVQASSSCTSNSW
;
A
#
# COMPACT_ATOMS: atom_id res chain seq x y z
N MET A 1 -92.10 30.47 75.62
CA MET A 1 -93.55 30.25 75.84
C MET A 1 -93.95 29.00 75.06
N ARG A 2 -94.44 27.97 75.77
CA ARG A 2 -95.23 26.78 75.35
C ARG A 2 -94.77 25.98 74.11
N ASP A 3 -94.76 24.66 74.05
CA ASP A 3 -95.14 23.60 74.97
C ASP A 3 -94.64 22.25 74.45
N HIS A 4 -94.49 21.31 75.40
CA HIS A 4 -94.71 19.85 75.33
C HIS A 4 -93.97 18.87 74.37
N ARG A 5 -93.17 18.00 75.03
CA ARG A 5 -93.16 16.52 75.09
C ARG A 5 -93.52 15.70 73.83
N TYR A 6 -92.66 14.72 73.46
CA TYR A 6 -92.81 13.27 73.76
C TYR A 6 -91.66 12.44 73.16
N SER A 7 -91.40 11.27 73.78
CA SER A 7 -90.69 10.01 73.37
C SER A 7 -89.86 9.97 72.08
N GLY A 8 -88.73 9.27 71.95
CA GLY A 8 -88.19 8.14 72.69
C GLY A 8 -87.45 7.22 71.70
N ASN A 9 -86.26 6.77 72.11
CA ASN A 9 -85.49 5.58 71.71
C ASN A 9 -85.15 5.25 70.24
N GLY A 10 -83.88 4.91 70.02
CA GLY A 10 -83.52 3.74 69.22
C GLY A 10 -82.40 3.92 68.20
N VAL A 11 -81.18 3.54 68.58
CA VAL A 11 -80.00 3.32 67.72
C VAL A 11 -80.02 1.87 67.19
N PRO A 12 -79.43 1.59 66.02
CA PRO A 12 -78.32 0.60 65.96
C PRO A 12 -77.16 1.07 65.04
N VAL A 13 -75.88 1.02 65.46
CA VAL A 13 -74.87 -0.07 65.43
C VAL A 13 -74.11 -0.27 64.08
N PHE A 14 -72.87 0.23 64.09
CA PHE A 14 -71.56 -0.20 63.49
C PHE A 14 -71.41 -0.96 62.16
N SER A 15 -70.48 -0.46 61.31
CA SER A 15 -69.26 -1.13 60.79
C SER A 15 -68.46 -0.14 59.89
N LEU A 16 -67.31 0.39 60.29
CA LEU A 16 -65.91 -0.10 60.15
C LEU A 16 -65.20 0.33 58.84
N GLY A 17 -64.09 1.08 58.98
CA GLY A 17 -63.11 1.45 57.96
C GLY A 17 -62.43 2.79 58.32
N ILE A 18 -61.34 2.85 59.10
CA ILE A 18 -59.91 2.72 58.69
C ILE A 18 -59.58 3.74 57.58
N LEU A 19 -58.65 4.71 57.65
CA LEU A 19 -57.44 4.95 58.44
C LEU A 19 -57.03 6.44 58.26
N VAL A 20 -56.83 7.16 59.38
CA VAL A 20 -55.61 7.92 59.76
C VAL A 20 -55.22 9.18 58.94
N LEU A 21 -55.24 10.39 59.55
CA LEU A 21 -54.25 11.00 60.50
C LEU A 21 -52.94 11.39 59.77
N LEU A 22 -52.25 12.52 59.94
CA LEU A 22 -52.02 13.48 61.03
C LEU A 22 -51.60 14.84 60.42
N ILE A 23 -52.01 16.02 60.90
CA ILE A 23 -51.60 16.71 62.15
C ILE A 23 -50.08 16.97 62.16
N LEU A 24 -49.64 18.15 61.68
CA LEU A 24 -49.38 19.41 62.41
C LEU A 24 -48.00 19.51 63.09
N PHE A 25 -47.29 20.55 62.63
CA PHE A 25 -46.48 21.54 63.35
C PHE A 25 -45.03 21.30 63.82
N PHE A 26 -44.20 22.26 63.35
CA PHE A 26 -43.08 23.01 63.95
C PHE A 26 -41.64 22.46 64.00
N THR A 27 -40.77 23.21 63.30
CA THR A 27 -39.36 23.60 63.56
C THR A 27 -38.25 22.55 63.71
N GLY A 28 -37.22 22.69 62.87
CA GLY A 28 -35.86 22.16 63.10
C GLY A 28 -34.88 22.54 61.97
N CYS A 29 -33.83 23.28 62.30
CA CYS A 29 -32.67 23.55 61.42
C CYS A 29 -31.87 22.27 61.15
N ASN A 30 -31.37 22.04 59.92
CA ASN A 30 -29.99 21.57 59.73
C ASN A 30 -29.48 21.64 58.27
N LYS A 31 -28.23 22.15 58.17
CA LYS A 31 -27.12 21.78 57.28
C LYS A 31 -27.25 21.85 55.76
N ASP A 32 -26.51 22.83 55.22
CA ASP A 32 -25.44 22.65 54.24
C ASP A 32 -25.56 21.44 53.31
N LYS A 33 -25.90 21.72 52.06
CA LYS A 33 -25.39 20.94 50.94
C LYS A 33 -24.59 21.87 50.06
N ASN A 34 -23.28 21.88 50.33
CA ASN A 34 -22.29 22.01 49.28
C ASN A 34 -22.70 21.05 48.16
N ALA A 35 -23.31 21.59 47.11
CA ALA A 35 -23.26 20.97 45.81
C ALA A 35 -21.79 21.07 45.38
N THR A 36 -20.99 20.09 45.80
CA THR A 36 -19.78 19.75 45.06
C THR A 36 -20.25 19.48 43.63
N SER A 37 -20.00 20.44 42.75
CA SER A 37 -19.95 20.19 41.32
C SER A 37 -19.13 18.91 41.16
N SER A 38 -19.75 17.86 40.61
CA SER A 38 -19.00 16.72 40.09
C SER A 38 -17.84 17.29 39.28
N PRO A 39 -16.60 16.77 39.39
CA PRO A 39 -15.55 17.22 38.50
C PRO A 39 -16.09 17.07 37.09
N VAL A 40 -16.07 18.15 36.30
CA VAL A 40 -16.33 18.02 34.87
C VAL A 40 -15.33 16.98 34.40
N GLU A 41 -15.83 15.82 33.98
CA GLU A 41 -14.99 14.74 33.49
C GLU A 41 -14.15 15.34 32.34
N GLU A 42 -12.85 15.46 32.57
CA GLU A 42 -11.97 16.22 31.69
C GLU A 42 -12.00 15.57 30.31
N ASP A 43 -12.38 16.34 29.29
CA ASP A 43 -12.51 15.82 27.92
C ASP A 43 -11.17 15.22 27.46
N LEU A 44 -11.13 13.90 27.27
CA LEU A 44 -9.93 13.15 26.88
C LEU A 44 -9.33 13.67 25.57
N ARG A 45 -10.15 14.24 24.68
CA ARG A 45 -9.69 14.87 23.43
C ARG A 45 -8.74 16.02 23.70
N VAL A 46 -9.08 16.87 24.66
CA VAL A 46 -8.28 18.03 25.06
C VAL A 46 -7.08 17.59 25.90
N ARG A 47 -7.32 16.73 26.90
CA ARG A 47 -6.28 16.27 27.83
C ARG A 47 -5.11 15.59 27.11
N PHE A 48 -5.39 14.78 26.10
CA PHE A 48 -4.38 14.00 25.37
C PHE A 48 -4.10 14.52 23.96
N ASN A 49 -4.63 15.69 23.59
CA ASN A 49 -4.46 16.30 22.26
C ASN A 49 -4.70 15.30 21.12
N LEU A 50 -5.85 14.63 21.16
CA LEU A 50 -6.20 13.58 20.20
C LEU A 50 -6.41 14.18 18.80
N GLN A 51 -5.83 13.53 17.80
CA GLN A 51 -5.82 14.02 16.41
C GLN A 51 -6.34 12.96 15.44
N THR A 52 -7.02 13.44 14.40
CA THR A 52 -7.31 12.66 13.18
C THR A 52 -6.14 12.74 12.19
N LEU A 53 -6.13 11.88 11.18
CA LEU A 53 -5.15 11.94 10.10
C LEU A 53 -5.12 13.34 9.44
N PRO A 54 -3.93 13.90 9.16
CA PRO A 54 -3.80 15.13 8.41
C PRO A 54 -4.11 14.90 6.92
N PRO A 55 -4.11 15.95 6.07
CA PRO A 55 -4.11 15.75 4.62
C PRO A 55 -2.94 14.87 4.16
N ILE A 56 -3.19 14.04 3.13
CA ILE A 56 -2.16 13.15 2.55
C ILE A 56 -0.95 13.97 2.08
N PRO A 57 0.28 13.62 2.51
CA PRO A 57 1.48 14.27 2.01
C PRO A 57 1.82 13.71 0.62
N TYR A 58 1.31 14.35 -0.43
CA TYR A 58 1.65 13.97 -1.80
C TYR A 58 3.03 14.51 -2.20
N PRO A 59 3.89 13.70 -2.83
CA PRO A 59 5.15 14.21 -3.40
C PRO A 59 4.86 15.12 -4.62
N PRO A 60 5.64 16.18 -4.85
CA PRO A 60 5.40 17.13 -5.95
C PRO A 60 5.39 16.49 -7.34
N ASP A 61 6.16 15.41 -7.54
CA ASP A 61 6.31 14.69 -8.81
C ASP A 61 5.35 13.49 -8.94
N ASN A 62 4.53 13.21 -7.93
CA ASN A 62 3.46 12.21 -7.98
C ASN A 62 2.15 12.69 -7.32
N PRO A 63 1.56 13.82 -7.79
CA PRO A 63 0.26 14.30 -7.30
C PRO A 63 -0.87 13.30 -7.59
N PRO A 64 -1.99 13.33 -6.85
CA PRO A 64 -3.08 12.39 -7.03
C PRO A 64 -3.69 12.54 -8.43
N ARG A 65 -3.75 11.43 -9.16
CA ARG A 65 -4.34 11.36 -10.51
C ARG A 65 -5.05 10.03 -10.66
N GLN A 66 -6.32 10.06 -11.05
CA GLN A 66 -7.15 8.85 -11.16
C GLN A 66 -6.52 7.79 -12.06
N GLU A 67 -5.95 8.20 -13.19
CA GLU A 67 -5.30 7.27 -14.12
C GLU A 67 -4.03 6.63 -13.54
N ARG A 68 -3.30 7.30 -12.65
CA ARG A 68 -2.16 6.71 -11.92
C ARG A 68 -2.62 5.73 -10.86
N ILE A 69 -3.64 6.11 -10.07
CA ILE A 69 -4.21 5.26 -9.03
C ILE A 69 -4.76 3.98 -9.65
N ALA A 70 -5.50 4.09 -10.76
CA ALA A 70 -6.05 2.95 -11.48
C ALA A 70 -4.95 2.05 -12.06
N LEU A 71 -3.91 2.62 -12.68
CA LEU A 71 -2.75 1.86 -13.16
C LEU A 71 -2.02 1.17 -12.00
N GLY A 72 -1.81 1.88 -10.89
CA GLY A 72 -1.20 1.35 -9.67
C GLY A 72 -1.95 0.15 -9.13
N LYS A 73 -3.29 0.23 -9.07
CA LYS A 73 -4.14 -0.89 -8.70
C LYS A 73 -3.91 -2.08 -9.62
N LEU A 74 -3.97 -1.88 -10.95
CA LEU A 74 -3.76 -3.00 -11.88
C LEU A 74 -2.41 -3.67 -11.67
N LEU A 75 -1.33 -2.90 -11.49
CA LEU A 75 0.01 -3.42 -11.19
C LEU A 75 0.06 -4.16 -9.85
N PHE A 76 -0.56 -3.61 -8.79
CA PHE A 76 -0.58 -4.19 -7.44
C PHE A 76 -1.19 -5.60 -7.43
N PHE A 77 -2.12 -5.88 -8.33
CA PHE A 77 -2.77 -7.18 -8.51
C PHE A 77 -2.27 -7.96 -9.73
N ASP A 78 -1.17 -7.61 -10.39
CA ASP A 78 -0.72 -8.35 -11.58
C ASP A 78 0.50 -9.22 -11.27
N PRO A 79 0.38 -10.56 -11.30
CA PRO A 79 1.51 -11.45 -11.08
C PRO A 79 2.63 -11.32 -12.12
N ILE A 80 2.40 -10.64 -13.25
CA ILE A 80 3.43 -10.38 -14.26
C ILE A 80 4.67 -9.69 -13.69
N LEU A 81 4.58 -9.12 -12.49
CA LEU A 81 5.67 -8.48 -11.77
C LEU A 81 6.64 -9.47 -11.09
N SER A 82 6.25 -10.71 -10.80
CA SER A 82 7.15 -11.70 -10.19
C SER A 82 7.98 -12.46 -11.24
N GLY A 83 9.07 -13.10 -10.81
CA GLY A 83 9.92 -13.92 -11.69
C GLY A 83 9.16 -15.08 -12.32
N GLU A 84 8.41 -15.83 -11.51
CA GLU A 84 7.62 -16.99 -11.95
C GLU A 84 6.20 -16.65 -12.43
N LYS A 85 5.81 -15.36 -12.35
CA LYS A 85 4.53 -14.80 -12.82
C LYS A 85 3.30 -15.33 -12.07
N ASP A 86 3.45 -15.51 -10.77
CA ASP A 86 2.52 -16.15 -9.85
C ASP A 86 2.31 -15.37 -8.54
N VAL A 87 3.06 -14.29 -8.32
CA VAL A 87 2.98 -13.43 -7.12
C VAL A 87 2.81 -11.98 -7.54
N ALA A 88 1.83 -11.32 -6.94
CA ALA A 88 1.61 -9.88 -7.04
C ALA A 88 1.80 -9.23 -5.65
N CYS A 89 1.79 -7.90 -5.57
CA CYS A 89 1.79 -7.20 -4.26
C CYS A 89 0.61 -7.68 -3.39
N ALA A 90 -0.55 -7.84 -4.02
CA ALA A 90 -1.78 -8.35 -3.39
C ALA A 90 -1.69 -9.78 -2.87
N THR A 91 -0.68 -10.57 -3.24
CA THR A 91 -0.48 -11.92 -2.68
C THR A 91 -0.14 -11.86 -1.20
N CYS A 92 0.71 -10.91 -0.78
CA CYS A 92 1.10 -10.71 0.62
C CYS A 92 0.37 -9.53 1.28
N HIS A 93 -0.31 -8.69 0.49
CA HIS A 93 -1.07 -7.53 0.96
C HIS A 93 -2.50 -7.58 0.44
N HIS A 94 -3.22 -8.65 0.79
CA HIS A 94 -4.54 -8.90 0.21
C HIS A 94 -5.65 -8.09 0.91
N PRO A 95 -6.62 -7.49 0.19
CA PRO A 95 -7.69 -6.71 0.83
C PRO A 95 -8.54 -7.50 1.83
N ALA A 96 -8.77 -8.79 1.58
CA ALA A 96 -9.50 -9.68 2.51
C ALA A 96 -8.82 -9.82 3.89
N PHE A 97 -7.56 -9.43 4.00
CA PHE A 97 -6.73 -9.49 5.19
C PHE A 97 -6.26 -8.10 5.62
N ALA A 98 -7.05 -7.06 5.34
CA ALA A 98 -6.70 -5.66 5.62
C ALA A 98 -5.32 -5.27 5.05
N PHE A 99 -5.02 -5.73 3.83
CA PHE A 99 -3.75 -5.54 3.14
C PHE A 99 -2.53 -6.08 3.88
N THR A 100 -2.70 -7.19 4.60
CA THR A 100 -1.64 -8.04 5.16
C THR A 100 -1.69 -9.44 4.54
N ASP A 101 -0.82 -10.34 5.01
CA ASP A 101 -0.81 -11.76 4.63
C ASP A 101 -1.51 -12.65 5.68
N ARG A 102 -1.75 -12.15 6.89
CA ARG A 102 -2.16 -12.98 8.05
C ARG A 102 -1.30 -14.22 8.30
N ARG A 103 -0.03 -14.15 7.91
CA ARG A 103 0.98 -15.15 8.21
C ARG A 103 2.04 -14.55 9.10
N GLN A 104 2.63 -15.39 9.94
CA GLN A 104 3.85 -15.03 10.64
C GLN A 104 4.95 -14.65 9.63
N PHE A 105 5.18 -15.56 8.67
CA PHE A 105 6.14 -15.38 7.59
C PHE A 105 5.47 -15.52 6.22
N PRO A 106 5.41 -14.42 5.44
CA PRO A 106 4.97 -14.46 4.06
C PRO A 106 5.76 -15.41 3.17
N VAL A 107 5.06 -15.99 2.19
CA VAL A 107 5.59 -16.94 1.20
C VAL A 107 5.59 -16.27 -0.18
N GLY A 108 6.78 -16.13 -0.76
CA GLY A 108 6.99 -15.56 -2.09
C GLY A 108 6.56 -16.46 -3.25
N VAL A 109 7.30 -16.37 -4.35
CA VAL A 109 7.06 -17.15 -5.59
C VAL A 109 7.03 -18.66 -5.35
N SER A 110 6.45 -19.38 -6.30
CA SER A 110 6.15 -20.81 -6.30
C SER A 110 5.10 -21.24 -5.26
N GLY A 111 4.73 -20.37 -4.32
CA GLY A 111 3.75 -20.67 -3.28
C GLY A 111 2.33 -20.84 -3.81
N VAL A 112 1.56 -21.71 -3.16
CA VAL A 112 0.19 -22.07 -3.56
C VAL A 112 -0.80 -21.68 -2.48
N GLY A 113 -1.94 -21.08 -2.86
CA GLY A 113 -2.93 -20.58 -1.91
C GLY A 113 -2.69 -19.12 -1.53
N LEU A 114 -3.42 -18.63 -0.54
CA LEU A 114 -3.41 -17.22 -0.14
C LEU A 114 -3.51 -17.11 1.39
N GLY A 115 -2.83 -16.11 1.95
CA GLY A 115 -2.93 -15.79 3.37
C GLY A 115 -2.52 -16.95 4.29
N PRO A 116 -3.28 -17.22 5.36
CA PRO A 116 -3.00 -18.33 6.28
C PRO A 116 -2.91 -19.70 5.60
N GLU A 117 -3.61 -19.89 4.49
CA GLU A 117 -3.64 -21.16 3.74
C GLU A 117 -2.51 -21.28 2.70
N ARG A 118 -1.69 -20.22 2.52
CA ARG A 118 -0.60 -20.24 1.54
C ARG A 118 0.49 -21.24 1.95
N LEU A 119 0.89 -22.12 1.05
CA LEU A 119 1.91 -23.13 1.27
C LEU A 119 3.20 -22.75 0.54
N ILE A 120 4.33 -23.07 1.16
CA ILE A 120 5.66 -22.92 0.56
C ILE A 120 5.76 -23.74 -0.73
N GLY A 121 6.29 -23.11 -1.77
CA GLY A 121 6.49 -23.72 -3.08
C GLY A 121 7.92 -24.19 -3.30
N VAL A 122 8.11 -24.94 -4.38
CA VAL A 122 9.42 -25.33 -4.90
C VAL A 122 9.65 -24.62 -6.22
N SER A 123 10.78 -23.91 -6.32
CA SER A 123 11.22 -23.23 -7.52
C SER A 123 11.32 -24.20 -8.68
N ALA A 124 10.66 -23.89 -9.79
CA ALA A 124 10.72 -24.72 -10.99
C ALA A 124 12.12 -24.67 -11.65
N VAL A 125 12.92 -23.66 -11.32
CA VAL A 125 14.27 -23.46 -11.87
C VAL A 125 15.31 -24.22 -11.07
N SER A 126 15.33 -24.06 -9.75
CA SER A 126 16.35 -24.67 -8.88
C SER A 126 15.95 -26.05 -8.34
N GLY A 127 14.65 -26.38 -8.36
CA GLY A 127 14.13 -27.57 -7.69
C GLY A 127 14.20 -27.50 -6.17
N GLN A 128 14.48 -26.33 -5.60
CA GLN A 128 14.59 -26.10 -4.15
C GLN A 128 13.42 -25.24 -3.64
N PRO A 129 13.04 -25.37 -2.36
CA PRO A 129 12.10 -24.45 -1.73
C PRO A 129 12.61 -23.00 -1.79
N ILE A 130 11.68 -22.06 -1.97
CA ILE A 130 11.96 -20.63 -1.76
C ILE A 130 11.78 -20.36 -0.27
N GLU A 131 12.83 -19.83 0.37
CA GLU A 131 12.83 -19.54 1.80
C GLU A 131 11.71 -18.56 2.18
N LEU A 132 11.24 -18.67 3.43
CA LEU A 132 10.26 -17.75 3.98
C LEU A 132 10.85 -16.34 4.10
N THR A 133 10.00 -15.33 3.92
CA THR A 133 10.40 -13.96 4.27
C THR A 133 10.67 -13.88 5.78
N PRO A 134 11.67 -13.11 6.23
CA PRO A 134 12.09 -13.11 7.63
C PRO A 134 11.21 -12.24 8.54
N ARG A 135 10.24 -11.51 7.97
CA ARG A 135 9.41 -10.55 8.70
C ARG A 135 7.96 -10.64 8.25
N ASN A 136 7.06 -10.40 9.19
CA ASN A 136 5.63 -10.24 8.95
C ASN A 136 5.36 -9.08 7.96
N ALA A 137 4.37 -9.25 7.08
CA ALA A 137 3.95 -8.22 6.13
C ALA A 137 3.01 -7.20 6.82
N PRO A 138 3.45 -5.93 7.02
CA PRO A 138 2.60 -4.92 7.62
C PRO A 138 1.45 -4.54 6.68
N THR A 139 0.39 -3.96 7.23
CA THR A 139 -0.71 -3.42 6.39
C THR A 139 -0.22 -2.28 5.50
N VAL A 140 -0.79 -2.21 4.28
CA VAL A 140 -0.60 -1.06 3.38
C VAL A 140 -1.50 0.12 3.76
N PHE A 141 -2.53 -0.09 4.57
CA PHE A 141 -3.40 1.00 5.02
C PHE A 141 -2.60 2.10 5.71
N ASN A 142 -2.93 3.35 5.38
CA ASN A 142 -2.36 4.56 5.97
C ASN A 142 -0.84 4.73 5.80
N THR A 143 -0.17 3.92 4.97
CA THR A 143 1.28 4.04 4.70
C THR A 143 1.67 5.37 4.06
N ALA A 144 0.70 6.08 3.46
CA ALA A 144 0.79 7.48 3.05
C ALA A 144 1.31 8.42 4.14
N TYR A 145 1.11 8.08 5.42
CA TYR A 145 1.43 8.91 6.58
C TYR A 145 2.63 8.42 7.39
N ASN A 146 3.41 7.47 6.87
CA ASN A 146 4.69 7.13 7.49
C ASN A 146 5.54 8.39 7.66
N ALA A 147 6.19 8.56 8.82
CA ALA A 147 7.06 9.70 9.08
C ALA A 147 8.54 9.40 8.77
N ASP A 148 9.32 10.47 8.67
CA ASP A 148 10.79 10.43 8.63
C ASP A 148 11.37 10.77 10.02
N GLU A 149 12.67 11.07 10.10
CA GLU A 149 13.37 11.46 11.32
C GLU A 149 12.76 12.64 12.10
N THR A 150 11.89 13.44 11.48
CA THR A 150 11.18 14.53 12.16
C THR A 150 9.99 14.06 12.99
N GLY A 151 9.58 12.79 12.84
CA GLY A 151 8.36 12.24 13.44
C GLY A 151 7.07 12.76 12.81
N GLN A 152 7.14 13.56 11.74
CA GLN A 152 5.97 14.08 11.03
C GLN A 152 5.65 13.26 9.77
N PRO A 153 4.36 12.98 9.47
CA PRO A 153 3.96 12.34 8.23
C PRO A 153 4.51 13.06 6.98
N THR A 154 5.14 12.31 6.08
CA THR A 154 5.80 12.86 4.89
C THR A 154 5.80 11.85 3.74
N HIS A 155 5.85 12.35 2.50
CA HIS A 155 6.04 11.49 1.32
C HIS A 155 7.41 10.79 1.31
N GLN A 156 8.35 11.23 2.15
CA GLN A 156 9.67 10.61 2.36
C GLN A 156 9.71 9.71 3.61
N GLY A 157 8.56 9.30 4.14
CA GLY A 157 8.49 8.49 5.34
C GLY A 157 9.23 7.16 5.23
N PHE A 158 9.74 6.66 6.36
CA PHE A 158 10.40 5.36 6.46
C PHE A 158 9.46 4.23 6.06
N GLN A 159 9.99 3.31 5.25
CA GLN A 159 9.31 2.08 4.87
C GLN A 159 10.14 0.86 5.32
N PHE A 160 9.49 -0.31 5.35
CA PHE A 160 9.97 -1.51 6.03
C PHE A 160 10.11 -1.36 7.55
N TRP A 161 10.19 -2.49 8.24
CA TRP A 161 10.40 -2.56 9.69
C TRP A 161 11.72 -1.95 10.17
N ASP A 162 12.77 -1.98 9.35
CA ASP A 162 14.11 -1.44 9.64
C ASP A 162 14.31 -0.01 9.10
N GLY A 163 13.33 0.53 8.35
CA GLY A 163 13.43 1.87 7.79
C GLY A 163 14.46 2.02 6.68
N ARG A 164 14.91 0.92 6.06
CA ARG A 164 16.02 0.94 5.08
C ARG A 164 15.74 1.69 3.78
N VAL A 165 14.49 2.07 3.54
CA VAL A 165 14.12 2.95 2.42
C VAL A 165 13.17 4.05 2.89
N LYS A 166 13.22 5.18 2.17
CA LYS A 166 12.29 6.29 2.30
C LYS A 166 11.40 6.36 1.06
N SER A 167 10.15 6.77 1.25
CA SER A 167 9.07 6.86 0.24
C SER A 167 8.50 5.52 -0.24
N LEU A 168 7.20 5.55 -0.56
CA LEU A 168 6.48 4.43 -1.19
C LEU A 168 7.07 4.10 -2.57
N GLU A 169 7.45 5.13 -3.34
CA GLU A 169 8.05 4.97 -4.67
C GLU A 169 9.31 4.08 -4.63
N VAL A 170 10.22 4.33 -3.69
CA VAL A 170 11.44 3.50 -3.59
C VAL A 170 11.09 2.11 -3.07
N GLN A 171 10.19 1.99 -2.09
CA GLN A 171 9.77 0.70 -1.52
C GLN A 171 9.18 -0.22 -2.59
N ALA A 172 8.29 0.29 -3.45
CA ALA A 172 7.59 -0.48 -4.48
C ALA A 172 8.51 -1.18 -5.50
N THR A 173 9.78 -0.78 -5.57
CA THR A 173 10.79 -1.40 -6.45
C THR A 173 11.53 -2.58 -5.81
N LYS A 174 11.51 -2.69 -4.47
CA LYS A 174 12.36 -3.65 -3.74
C LYS A 174 11.86 -5.09 -3.76
N PRO A 175 10.55 -5.40 -3.57
CA PRO A 175 10.08 -6.78 -3.54
C PRO A 175 10.36 -7.55 -4.85
N ILE A 176 10.33 -6.87 -6.00
CA ILE A 176 10.67 -7.43 -7.32
C ILE A 176 12.07 -8.04 -7.36
N ALA A 177 13.01 -7.44 -6.63
CA ALA A 177 14.42 -7.83 -6.64
C ALA A 177 14.77 -8.84 -5.52
N SER A 178 13.84 -9.08 -4.60
CA SER A 178 14.03 -9.96 -3.44
C SER A 178 13.72 -11.42 -3.80
N ARG A 179 14.69 -12.30 -3.55
CA ARG A 179 14.58 -13.75 -3.83
C ARG A 179 13.37 -14.39 -3.15
N VAL A 180 13.20 -14.09 -1.87
CA VAL A 180 12.18 -14.67 -0.98
C VAL A 180 10.80 -14.05 -1.14
N GLU A 181 10.69 -12.95 -1.92
CA GLU A 181 9.42 -12.28 -2.23
C GLU A 181 9.03 -12.55 -3.69
N MET A 182 9.28 -11.61 -4.60
CA MET A 182 8.75 -11.68 -5.97
C MET A 182 9.78 -12.15 -7.00
N ARG A 183 11.08 -12.10 -6.71
CA ARG A 183 12.11 -12.43 -7.72
C ARG A 183 12.17 -13.92 -8.00
N GLY A 184 12.25 -14.74 -6.95
CA GLY A 184 12.56 -16.16 -7.06
C GLY A 184 13.92 -16.44 -7.68
N ASP A 185 14.00 -17.63 -8.29
CA ASP A 185 15.18 -18.11 -9.03
C ASP A 185 15.05 -17.96 -10.55
N ALA A 186 14.06 -17.19 -11.02
CA ALA A 186 13.76 -17.03 -12.44
C ALA A 186 14.90 -16.37 -13.26
N TYR A 187 15.86 -15.74 -12.57
CA TYR A 187 16.97 -15.02 -13.17
C TYR A 187 18.28 -15.75 -12.85
N PRO A 188 19.07 -16.15 -13.87
CA PRO A 188 20.33 -16.83 -13.66
C PRO A 188 21.42 -15.85 -13.18
N GLY A 189 22.52 -16.39 -12.67
CA GLY A 189 23.69 -15.62 -12.25
C GLY A 189 23.87 -15.59 -10.73
N THR A 190 24.74 -14.71 -10.26
CA THR A 190 24.87 -14.41 -8.83
C THR A 190 23.62 -13.70 -8.30
N ASP A 191 23.46 -13.63 -6.98
CA ASP A 191 22.33 -12.89 -6.38
C ASP A 191 22.31 -11.40 -6.79
N GLU A 192 23.48 -10.79 -6.94
CA GLU A 192 23.64 -9.41 -7.41
C GLU A 192 23.19 -9.25 -8.86
N GLU A 193 23.61 -10.16 -9.75
CA GLU A 193 23.21 -10.16 -11.16
C GLU A 193 21.70 -10.38 -11.32
N ALA A 194 21.15 -11.33 -10.57
CA ALA A 194 19.71 -11.62 -10.56
C ALA A 194 18.88 -10.42 -10.04
N THR A 195 19.33 -9.79 -8.96
CA THR A 195 18.73 -8.57 -8.38
C THR A 195 18.71 -7.44 -9.41
N ALA A 196 19.84 -7.19 -10.08
CA ALA A 196 19.94 -6.14 -11.09
C ALA A 196 19.04 -6.42 -12.31
N ALA A 197 18.95 -7.68 -12.74
CA ALA A 197 18.17 -8.07 -13.92
C ALA A 197 16.64 -8.07 -13.69
N ALA A 198 16.20 -8.28 -12.45
CA ALA A 198 14.79 -8.53 -12.14
C ALA A 198 13.86 -7.39 -12.56
N LEU A 199 14.16 -6.16 -12.13
CA LEU A 199 13.33 -5.00 -12.43
C LEU A 199 13.31 -4.69 -13.92
N ASP A 200 14.46 -4.75 -14.60
CA ASP A 200 14.52 -4.51 -16.04
C ASP A 200 13.72 -5.54 -16.83
N SER A 201 13.75 -6.81 -16.41
CA SER A 201 12.91 -7.86 -17.00
C SER A 201 11.42 -7.59 -16.81
N VAL A 202 11.00 -7.18 -15.60
CA VAL A 202 9.61 -6.76 -15.34
C VAL A 202 9.20 -5.61 -16.24
N LEU A 203 9.99 -4.55 -16.31
CA LEU A 203 9.69 -3.39 -17.14
C LEU A 203 9.60 -3.75 -18.62
N ASN A 204 10.44 -4.67 -19.11
CA ASN A 204 10.36 -5.18 -20.48
C ASN A 204 9.08 -5.99 -20.74
N ARG A 205 8.62 -6.79 -19.78
CA ARG A 205 7.34 -7.50 -19.87
C ARG A 205 6.16 -6.54 -19.95
N LEU A 206 6.14 -5.51 -19.10
CA LEU A 206 5.11 -4.48 -19.14
C LEU A 206 5.11 -3.72 -20.49
N ARG A 207 6.28 -3.39 -21.04
CA ARG A 207 6.42 -2.77 -22.38
C ARG A 207 5.91 -3.66 -23.51
N ALA A 208 5.92 -4.97 -23.34
CA ALA A 208 5.43 -5.93 -24.33
C ALA A 208 3.90 -6.07 -24.32
N ILE A 209 3.20 -5.52 -23.33
CA ILE A 209 1.74 -5.58 -23.20
C ILE A 209 1.13 -4.25 -23.69
N PRO A 210 0.44 -4.21 -24.85
CA PRO A 210 -0.09 -2.96 -25.41
C PRO A 210 -1.02 -2.20 -24.48
N GLU A 211 -1.81 -2.93 -23.68
CA GLU A 211 -2.75 -2.35 -22.71
C GLU A 211 -2.01 -1.62 -21.57
N TYR A 212 -0.90 -2.16 -21.05
CA TYR A 212 -0.05 -1.43 -20.10
C TYR A 212 0.58 -0.19 -20.73
N VAL A 213 1.12 -0.29 -21.95
CA VAL A 213 1.67 0.88 -22.65
C VAL A 213 0.62 2.00 -22.76
N MET A 214 -0.64 1.66 -23.04
CA MET A 214 -1.74 2.62 -23.04
C MET A 214 -1.96 3.25 -21.65
N TYR A 215 -2.13 2.44 -20.60
CA TYR A 215 -2.40 2.94 -19.26
C TYR A 215 -1.26 3.82 -18.70
N PHE A 216 0.00 3.44 -18.92
CA PHE A 216 1.14 4.27 -18.54
C PHE A 216 1.13 5.63 -19.26
N ARG A 217 0.75 5.68 -20.54
CA ARG A 217 0.66 6.96 -21.27
C ARG A 217 -0.47 7.86 -20.74
N MET A 218 -1.56 7.28 -20.26
CA MET A 218 -2.68 8.02 -19.65
C MET A 218 -2.35 8.53 -18.24
N ALA A 219 -1.60 7.72 -17.49
CA ALA A 219 -1.12 8.03 -16.15
C ALA A 219 0.00 9.09 -16.13
N PHE A 220 0.87 9.08 -17.15
CA PHE A 220 2.09 9.87 -17.24
C PHE A 220 2.20 10.61 -18.59
N PRO A 221 1.33 11.61 -18.87
CA PRO A 221 1.27 12.27 -20.17
C PRO A 221 2.54 13.06 -20.52
N GLU A 222 3.22 13.63 -19.53
CA GLU A 222 4.48 14.37 -19.74
C GLU A 222 5.61 13.41 -20.13
N GLU A 223 5.75 12.31 -19.41
CA GLU A 223 6.72 11.25 -19.69
C GLU A 223 6.41 10.54 -21.00
N ALA A 224 5.13 10.40 -21.35
CA ALA A 224 4.71 9.93 -22.66
C ALA A 224 5.13 10.89 -23.78
N ALA A 225 5.01 12.21 -23.59
CA ALA A 225 5.48 13.20 -24.55
C ALA A 225 7.02 13.21 -24.68
N GLN A 226 7.74 13.02 -23.57
CA GLN A 226 9.19 12.84 -23.57
C GLN A 226 9.61 11.58 -24.33
N ALA A 227 8.89 10.47 -24.14
CA ALA A 227 9.14 9.23 -24.89
C ALA A 227 8.90 9.43 -26.40
N ASP A 228 7.86 10.17 -26.77
CA ASP A 228 7.50 10.42 -28.18
C ASP A 228 8.48 11.33 -28.91
N SER A 229 9.06 12.28 -28.18
CA SER A 229 10.11 13.17 -28.68
C SER A 229 11.50 12.55 -28.67
N GLY A 230 11.65 11.36 -28.07
CA GLY A 230 12.94 10.67 -27.93
C GLY A 230 13.82 11.23 -26.81
N LEU A 231 13.29 12.11 -25.95
CA LEU A 231 13.97 12.59 -24.74
C LEU A 231 14.04 11.51 -23.64
N ARG A 232 13.14 10.53 -23.71
CA ARG A 232 13.08 9.37 -22.83
C ARG A 232 13.02 8.08 -23.65
N PRO A 233 13.66 6.97 -23.25
CA PRO A 233 13.58 5.72 -24.02
C PRO A 233 12.19 5.10 -24.04
N SER A 234 11.44 5.19 -22.94
CA SER A 234 10.10 4.63 -22.79
C SER A 234 9.33 5.37 -21.69
N VAL A 235 8.00 5.43 -21.82
CA VAL A 235 7.10 5.88 -20.74
C VAL A 235 7.03 4.87 -19.60
N ILE A 236 7.31 3.59 -19.85
CA ILE A 236 7.40 2.55 -18.83
C ILE A 236 8.85 2.43 -18.43
N ASP A 237 9.16 2.83 -17.21
CA ASP A 237 10.46 2.70 -16.57
C ASP A 237 10.31 2.61 -15.05
N SER A 238 11.44 2.47 -14.33
CA SER A 238 11.44 2.32 -12.87
C SER A 238 10.68 3.45 -12.16
N SER A 239 10.85 4.71 -12.60
CA SER A 239 10.20 5.88 -11.98
C SER A 239 8.68 5.89 -12.17
N THR A 240 8.20 5.65 -13.38
CA THR A 240 6.76 5.62 -13.66
C THR A 240 6.07 4.40 -13.07
N TYR A 241 6.77 3.26 -13.04
CA TYR A 241 6.32 2.04 -12.36
C TYR A 241 6.14 2.28 -10.86
N ALA A 242 7.19 2.78 -10.19
CA ALA A 242 7.20 3.10 -8.77
C ALA A 242 6.08 4.08 -8.39
N ARG A 243 5.97 5.18 -9.16
CA ARG A 243 4.94 6.20 -8.92
C ARG A 243 3.52 5.70 -9.14
N ALA A 244 3.30 4.76 -10.05
CA ALA A 244 1.97 4.17 -10.26
C ALA A 244 1.53 3.37 -9.03
N ILE A 245 2.35 2.43 -8.55
CA ILE A 245 2.03 1.62 -7.36
C ILE A 245 1.87 2.51 -6.13
N ALA A 246 2.83 3.41 -5.89
CA ALA A 246 2.77 4.34 -4.76
C ALA A 246 1.52 5.24 -4.82
N ALA A 247 1.03 5.61 -6.01
CA ALA A 247 -0.22 6.37 -6.14
C ALA A 247 -1.44 5.56 -5.68
N TYR A 248 -1.49 4.24 -5.92
CA TYR A 248 -2.57 3.39 -5.42
C TYR A 248 -2.49 3.21 -3.90
N GLU A 249 -1.32 2.83 -3.39
CA GLU A 249 -1.11 2.59 -1.94
C GLU A 249 -1.42 3.83 -1.11
N ARG A 250 -1.07 5.01 -1.63
CA ARG A 250 -1.29 6.30 -0.95
C ARG A 250 -2.76 6.66 -0.76
N GLU A 251 -3.66 6.09 -1.57
CA GLU A 251 -5.11 6.31 -1.45
C GLU A 251 -5.78 5.30 -0.50
N LEU A 252 -5.07 4.28 -0.02
CA LEU A 252 -5.59 3.30 0.95
C LEU A 252 -5.59 3.88 2.37
N VAL A 253 -6.42 4.91 2.59
CA VAL A 253 -6.51 5.70 3.81
C VAL A 253 -7.81 5.43 4.57
N THR A 254 -7.71 5.11 5.85
CA THR A 254 -8.85 4.78 6.73
C THR A 254 -9.06 5.86 7.79
N VAL A 255 -10.23 6.50 7.80
CA VAL A 255 -10.51 7.79 8.50
C VAL A 255 -11.82 7.78 9.29
N ASN A 256 -12.44 6.61 9.45
CA ASN A 256 -13.77 6.46 10.01
C ASN A 256 -13.83 5.42 11.15
N SER A 257 -12.71 5.21 11.87
CA SER A 257 -12.71 4.35 13.06
C SER A 257 -13.59 4.93 14.17
N PRO A 258 -14.03 4.13 15.15
CA PRO A 258 -14.64 4.64 16.39
C PRO A 258 -13.83 5.78 17.03
N TYR A 259 -12.50 5.66 17.09
CA TYR A 259 -11.62 6.74 17.54
C TYR A 259 -11.76 8.01 16.67
N ASP A 260 -11.72 7.89 15.34
CA ASP A 260 -11.82 9.07 14.46
C ASP A 260 -13.17 9.79 14.62
N ARG A 261 -14.27 9.05 14.80
CA ARG A 261 -15.60 9.63 15.05
C ARG A 261 -15.66 10.34 16.41
N TYR A 262 -15.06 9.75 17.44
CA TYR A 262 -14.97 10.36 18.77
C TYR A 262 -14.19 11.67 18.76
N VAL A 263 -13.02 11.70 18.11
CA VAL A 263 -12.23 12.92 17.95
C VAL A 263 -12.99 13.99 17.15
N LYS A 264 -13.83 13.59 16.20
CA LYS A 264 -14.71 14.49 15.42
C LYS A 264 -15.96 14.98 16.17
N GLY A 265 -16.20 14.53 17.41
CA GLY A 265 -17.28 15.04 18.27
C GLY A 265 -18.39 14.04 18.59
N ASP A 266 -18.34 12.81 18.09
CA ASP A 266 -19.31 11.77 18.47
C ASP A 266 -18.92 11.13 19.80
N ASP A 267 -19.42 11.67 20.91
CA ASP A 267 -19.12 11.22 22.27
C ASP A 267 -19.50 9.75 22.53
N ASN A 268 -20.38 9.18 21.71
CA ASN A 268 -20.85 7.79 21.81
C ASN A 268 -20.09 6.84 20.87
N ALA A 269 -19.16 7.34 20.06
CA ALA A 269 -18.37 6.49 19.18
C ALA A 269 -17.42 5.56 19.93
N LEU A 270 -16.97 5.95 21.13
CA LEU A 270 -16.22 5.09 22.04
C LEU A 270 -17.10 4.64 23.22
N THR A 271 -17.01 3.36 23.55
CA THR A 271 -17.60 2.82 24.79
C THR A 271 -16.82 3.29 26.03
N ASP A 272 -17.40 3.15 27.22
CA ASP A 272 -16.73 3.52 28.47
C ASP A 272 -15.46 2.70 28.72
N VAL A 273 -15.46 1.42 28.33
CA VAL A 273 -14.27 0.55 28.41
C VAL A 273 -13.18 1.04 27.46
N GLN A 274 -13.53 1.47 26.25
CA GLN A 274 -12.59 2.05 25.29
C GLN A 274 -12.03 3.39 25.76
N LYS A 275 -12.86 4.25 26.38
CA LYS A 275 -12.39 5.51 27.00
C LYS A 275 -11.44 5.21 28.17
N LYS A 276 -11.72 4.17 28.97
CA LYS A 276 -10.81 3.75 30.03
C LYS A 276 -9.49 3.22 29.49
N GLY A 277 -9.54 2.42 28.42
CA GLY A 277 -8.38 1.94 27.70
C GLY A 277 -7.53 3.07 27.12
N LEU A 278 -8.17 4.06 26.50
CA LEU A 278 -7.53 5.28 26.00
C LEU A 278 -6.80 6.02 27.13
N GLU A 279 -7.45 6.23 28.28
CA GLU A 279 -6.78 6.88 29.42
C GLU A 279 -5.57 6.07 29.90
N LEU A 280 -5.69 4.76 30.05
CA LEU A 280 -4.59 3.88 30.47
C LEU A 280 -3.42 3.91 29.46
N PHE A 281 -3.74 3.91 28.17
CA PHE A 281 -2.79 3.95 27.05
C PHE A 281 -1.87 5.18 27.11
N PHE A 282 -2.43 6.35 27.47
CA PHE A 282 -1.69 7.61 27.62
C PHE A 282 -1.10 7.84 29.02
N THR A 283 -1.36 6.94 29.98
CA THR A 283 -0.91 7.11 31.37
C THR A 283 -0.18 5.87 31.88
N LYS A 284 -0.84 5.01 32.66
CA LYS A 284 -0.24 3.88 33.36
C LYS A 284 0.49 2.91 32.43
N ALA A 285 -0.07 2.65 31.24
CA ALA A 285 0.49 1.69 30.30
C ALA A 285 1.63 2.26 29.45
N LYS A 286 1.85 3.58 29.47
CA LYS A 286 2.93 4.30 28.76
C LYS A 286 3.00 4.04 27.24
N CYS A 287 1.95 3.50 26.63
CA CYS A 287 1.95 3.14 25.22
C CYS A 287 2.18 4.38 24.33
N ALA A 288 1.61 5.52 24.71
CA ALA A 288 1.73 6.78 23.99
C ALA A 288 3.16 7.38 24.00
N GLU A 289 4.10 6.87 24.81
CA GLU A 289 5.51 7.31 24.77
C GLU A 289 6.15 7.02 23.40
N CYS A 290 5.65 5.98 22.70
CA CYS A 290 6.05 5.66 21.32
C CYS A 290 4.86 5.71 20.34
N HIS A 291 3.67 5.28 20.76
CA HIS A 291 2.48 5.19 19.91
C HIS A 291 1.58 6.42 20.03
N ASN A 292 2.06 7.58 19.59
CA ASN A 292 1.33 8.86 19.67
C ASN A 292 1.00 9.47 18.30
N GLY A 293 0.38 10.65 18.35
CA GLY A 293 0.00 11.39 17.17
C GLY A 293 -1.12 10.72 16.36
N PRO A 294 -1.46 11.26 15.19
CA PRO A 294 -2.59 10.78 14.40
C PRO A 294 -2.39 9.36 13.86
N MET A 295 -1.15 8.86 13.79
CA MET A 295 -0.81 7.50 13.34
C MET A 295 -0.61 6.51 14.49
N PHE A 296 -0.71 6.92 15.77
CA PHE A 296 -0.32 6.08 16.91
C PHE A 296 1.07 5.47 16.72
N SER A 297 2.00 6.29 16.26
CA SER A 297 3.41 5.94 16.05
C SER A 297 4.22 7.23 15.88
N ASP A 298 5.32 7.31 16.61
CA ASP A 298 6.38 8.30 16.43
C ASP A 298 7.37 7.93 15.32
N PHE A 299 7.24 6.73 14.75
CA PHE A 299 8.11 6.14 13.75
C PHE A 299 9.60 6.08 14.11
N ARG A 300 9.93 6.19 15.41
CA ARG A 300 11.29 5.97 15.91
C ARG A 300 11.66 4.49 15.81
N PHE A 301 12.95 4.21 15.92
CA PHE A 301 13.48 2.86 15.97
C PHE A 301 13.83 2.54 17.41
N VAL A 302 13.21 1.51 17.96
CA VAL A 302 13.36 1.12 19.37
C VAL A 302 13.66 -0.36 19.48
N VAL A 303 14.44 -0.73 20.50
CA VAL A 303 14.70 -2.14 20.83
C VAL A 303 13.70 -2.57 21.89
N GLN A 304 12.75 -3.43 21.50
CA GLN A 304 11.74 -3.99 22.40
C GLN A 304 12.16 -5.35 22.97
N GLY A 305 13.07 -6.05 22.30
CA GLY A 305 13.52 -7.39 22.71
C GLY A 305 12.50 -8.49 22.46
N VAL A 306 11.60 -8.34 21.48
CA VAL A 306 10.69 -9.42 21.04
C VAL A 306 11.52 -10.69 20.76
N PRO A 307 11.12 -11.90 21.24
CA PRO A 307 11.79 -13.15 20.89
C PRO A 307 11.95 -13.31 19.38
N GLN A 308 13.07 -13.85 18.90
CA GLN A 308 13.23 -14.12 17.46
C GLN A 308 12.57 -15.45 17.13
N GLU A 309 11.60 -15.40 16.23
CA GLU A 309 11.09 -16.58 15.52
C GLU A 309 11.48 -16.55 14.03
N GLY A 310 11.45 -17.71 13.39
CA GLY A 310 11.65 -17.83 11.94
C GLY A 310 13.11 -17.88 11.48
N PRO A 311 13.35 -17.66 10.17
CA PRO A 311 14.65 -17.93 9.55
C PRO A 311 15.74 -16.89 9.90
N GLY A 312 15.38 -15.76 10.50
CA GLY A 312 16.27 -14.62 10.66
C GLY A 312 16.79 -14.10 9.32
N LYS A 313 17.91 -13.38 9.32
CA LYS A 313 18.52 -12.78 8.13
C LYS A 313 19.92 -13.32 7.86
N ALA A 314 20.42 -13.06 6.67
CA ALA A 314 21.69 -13.62 6.20
C ALA A 314 22.94 -13.06 6.93
N VAL A 315 22.84 -11.92 7.61
CA VAL A 315 23.99 -11.28 8.29
C VAL A 315 24.46 -12.13 9.47
N ILE A 316 23.52 -12.64 10.27
CA ILE A 316 23.76 -13.62 11.33
C ILE A 316 22.73 -14.74 11.13
N PRO A 317 23.12 -15.94 10.67
CA PRO A 317 22.17 -17.00 10.38
C PRO A 317 21.23 -17.29 11.56
N GLY A 318 19.93 -17.17 11.33
CA GLY A 318 18.91 -17.37 12.36
C GLY A 318 18.62 -16.15 13.25
N ASP A 319 19.16 -14.97 12.92
CA ASP A 319 18.99 -13.75 13.71
C ASP A 319 18.70 -12.55 12.79
N ASP A 320 17.82 -11.64 13.22
CA ASP A 320 17.48 -10.39 12.51
C ASP A 320 17.99 -9.21 13.33
N THR A 321 19.12 -8.62 12.91
CA THR A 321 19.72 -7.49 13.63
C THR A 321 18.97 -6.16 13.41
N GLY A 322 17.83 -6.20 12.73
CA GLY A 322 16.92 -5.07 12.57
C GLY A 322 17.52 -3.99 11.70
N ARG A 323 17.62 -2.79 12.28
CA ARG A 323 18.11 -1.59 11.59
C ARG A 323 19.61 -1.60 11.31
N GLU A 324 20.42 -2.24 12.16
CA GLU A 324 21.88 -2.33 11.98
C GLU A 324 22.27 -2.91 10.62
N GLU A 325 21.48 -3.83 10.05
CA GLU A 325 21.78 -4.44 8.75
C GLU A 325 22.01 -3.41 7.64
N HIS A 326 21.30 -2.28 7.71
CA HIS A 326 21.40 -1.21 6.73
C HIS A 326 22.28 -0.06 7.22
N THR A 327 22.21 0.30 8.49
CA THR A 327 22.95 1.47 9.01
C THR A 327 24.40 1.16 9.32
N HIS A 328 24.71 -0.12 9.57
CA HIS A 328 26.01 -0.60 10.06
C HIS A 328 26.45 0.03 11.38
N ASP A 329 25.51 0.62 12.12
CA ASP A 329 25.74 1.20 13.45
C ASP A 329 25.32 0.17 14.52
N PRO A 330 26.24 -0.31 15.38
CA PRO A 330 25.90 -1.19 16.49
C PRO A 330 24.86 -0.61 17.47
N ALA A 331 24.68 0.71 17.52
CA ALA A 331 23.64 1.35 18.33
C ALA A 331 22.22 1.09 17.81
N ASP A 332 22.08 0.71 16.53
CA ASP A 332 20.80 0.39 15.88
C ASP A 332 20.47 -1.12 15.95
N ARG A 333 21.30 -1.93 16.60
CA ARG A 333 21.13 -3.38 16.66
C ARG A 333 19.82 -3.78 17.34
N TYR A 334 19.03 -4.62 16.66
CA TYR A 334 17.69 -5.08 17.03
C TYR A 334 16.63 -3.97 17.15
N ALA A 335 16.93 -2.77 16.63
CA ALA A 335 15.97 -1.69 16.60
C ALA A 335 15.01 -1.85 15.42
N PHE A 336 13.72 -1.74 15.69
CA PHE A 336 12.66 -1.76 14.69
C PHE A 336 11.78 -0.51 14.83
N ARG A 337 11.23 -0.08 13.71
CA ARG A 337 10.32 1.06 13.65
C ARG A 337 9.08 0.79 14.49
N THR A 338 8.67 1.76 15.31
CA THR A 338 7.35 1.77 15.97
C THR A 338 6.26 1.67 14.89
N PRO A 339 5.49 0.58 14.77
CA PRO A 339 4.43 0.48 13.77
C PRO A 339 3.21 1.33 14.17
N THR A 340 2.40 1.73 13.19
CA THR A 340 1.09 2.34 13.47
C THR A 340 0.17 1.31 14.13
N LEU A 341 -0.68 1.77 15.07
CA LEU A 341 -1.73 0.93 15.66
C LEU A 341 -3.09 1.09 14.98
N ARG A 342 -3.21 1.93 13.94
CA ARG A 342 -4.44 1.99 13.15
C ARG A 342 -4.68 0.63 12.47
N ASN A 343 -5.92 0.14 12.56
CA ASN A 343 -6.33 -1.19 12.08
C ASN A 343 -5.61 -2.40 12.70
N VAL A 344 -4.93 -2.24 13.84
CA VAL A 344 -4.12 -3.32 14.44
C VAL A 344 -4.95 -4.59 14.73
N GLU A 345 -6.23 -4.47 15.10
CA GLU A 345 -7.12 -5.63 15.28
C GLU A 345 -7.23 -6.54 14.06
N LEU A 346 -7.09 -5.99 12.85
CA LEU A 346 -7.29 -6.72 11.60
C LEU A 346 -6.02 -7.40 11.08
N THR A 347 -4.88 -7.15 11.72
CA THR A 347 -3.54 -7.49 11.20
C THR A 347 -2.75 -8.50 12.06
N PRO A 348 -3.35 -9.58 12.61
CA PRO A 348 -2.56 -10.62 13.24
C PRO A 348 -1.76 -11.41 12.18
N PRO A 349 -0.68 -12.09 12.57
CA PRO A 349 -0.03 -12.01 13.88
C PRO A 349 0.82 -10.73 14.02
N TYR A 350 1.30 -10.46 15.23
CA TYR A 350 1.87 -9.18 15.66
C TYR A 350 3.38 -9.21 15.85
N MET A 351 3.97 -8.01 15.88
CA MET A 351 5.41 -7.73 15.86
C MET A 351 6.06 -7.93 14.48
N HIS A 352 7.34 -7.59 14.37
CA HIS A 352 8.07 -7.64 13.11
C HIS A 352 8.21 -9.06 12.55
N ASP A 353 8.16 -10.08 13.41
CA ASP A 353 8.31 -11.49 13.09
C ASP A 353 7.04 -12.31 13.38
N GLY A 354 5.93 -11.65 13.75
CA GLY A 354 4.65 -12.31 13.96
C GLY A 354 4.58 -13.27 15.15
N VAL A 355 5.42 -13.12 16.18
CA VAL A 355 5.49 -14.08 17.31
C VAL A 355 4.23 -14.15 18.17
N PHE A 356 3.37 -13.11 18.16
CA PHE A 356 2.13 -13.09 18.95
C PHE A 356 0.89 -13.18 18.07
N GLU A 357 -0.08 -13.99 18.45
CA GLU A 357 -1.33 -14.19 17.69
C GLU A 357 -2.45 -13.24 18.13
N THR A 358 -2.38 -12.72 19.35
CA THR A 358 -3.42 -11.88 19.96
C THR A 358 -2.89 -10.53 20.47
N LEU A 359 -3.74 -9.51 20.50
CA LEU A 359 -3.39 -8.20 21.09
C LEU A 359 -3.16 -8.34 22.60
N GLU A 360 -3.86 -9.25 23.25
CA GLU A 360 -3.72 -9.61 24.65
C GLU A 360 -2.30 -10.12 24.94
N GLU A 361 -1.73 -10.97 24.09
CA GLU A 361 -0.34 -11.43 24.21
C GLU A 361 0.66 -10.27 24.07
N VAL A 362 0.43 -9.37 23.11
CA VAL A 362 1.24 -8.16 22.93
C VAL A 362 1.23 -7.30 24.20
N VAL A 363 0.04 -6.98 24.74
CA VAL A 363 -0.07 -6.15 25.94
C VAL A 363 0.54 -6.86 27.17
N ARG A 364 0.39 -8.19 27.28
CA ARG A 364 1.02 -8.97 28.36
C ARG A 364 2.53 -8.98 28.27
N PHE A 365 3.10 -9.08 27.07
CA PHE A 365 4.56 -9.01 26.87
C PHE A 365 5.13 -7.71 27.45
N TYR A 366 4.50 -6.57 27.16
CA TYR A 366 4.88 -5.29 27.76
C TYR A 366 4.59 -5.23 29.26
N ASN A 367 3.46 -5.77 29.71
CA ASN A 367 3.12 -5.81 31.15
C ASN A 367 4.13 -6.63 31.97
N GLN A 368 4.86 -7.54 31.34
CA GLN A 368 5.92 -8.36 31.94
C GLN A 368 7.34 -7.75 31.81
N GLY A 369 7.48 -6.52 31.32
CA GLY A 369 8.78 -5.86 31.12
C GLY A 369 9.56 -6.45 29.95
N CYS A 370 8.86 -6.75 28.86
CA CYS A 370 9.39 -7.35 27.64
C CYS A 370 10.10 -8.69 27.93
N ARG A 371 9.33 -9.65 28.47
CA ARG A 371 9.81 -11.01 28.79
C ARG A 371 8.78 -12.07 28.34
N PRO A 372 9.23 -13.27 27.90
CA PRO A 372 10.62 -13.61 27.56
C PRO A 372 11.11 -12.76 26.38
N ARG A 373 12.44 -12.58 26.26
CA ARG A 373 13.05 -11.73 25.22
C ARG A 373 14.03 -12.47 24.35
N HIS A 374 14.39 -11.85 23.24
CA HIS A 374 15.50 -12.27 22.40
C HIS A 374 16.77 -12.54 23.24
N PRO A 375 17.41 -13.71 23.11
CA PRO A 375 18.54 -14.07 23.97
C PRO A 375 19.77 -13.18 23.77
N ALA A 376 19.91 -12.55 22.60
CA ALA A 376 21.00 -11.61 22.31
C ALA A 376 20.70 -10.15 22.69
N VAL A 377 19.49 -9.84 23.17
CA VAL A 377 19.11 -8.48 23.61
C VAL A 377 19.32 -8.34 25.11
N THR A 378 20.28 -7.51 25.51
CA THR A 378 20.58 -7.22 26.92
C THR A 378 19.65 -6.14 27.50
N ASP A 379 19.60 -6.01 28.83
CA ASP A 379 18.80 -4.96 29.50
C ASP A 379 19.19 -3.54 29.05
N ASP A 380 20.47 -3.29 28.77
CA ASP A 380 20.96 -1.97 28.35
C ASP A 380 20.54 -1.61 26.92
N MET A 381 20.27 -2.61 26.07
CA MET A 381 19.79 -2.39 24.71
C MET A 381 18.32 -1.99 24.68
N ILE A 382 17.49 -2.50 25.61
CA ILE A 382 16.06 -2.22 25.66
C ILE A 382 15.80 -0.74 25.90
N ASP A 383 14.82 -0.18 25.19
CA ASP A 383 14.36 1.19 25.43
C ASP A 383 13.99 1.37 26.92
N PRO A 384 14.51 2.39 27.62
CA PRO A 384 14.29 2.57 29.06
C PRO A 384 12.82 2.58 29.49
N VAL A 385 11.89 3.01 28.64
CA VAL A 385 10.45 3.03 28.94
C VAL A 385 9.88 1.62 29.11
N LEU A 386 10.48 0.61 28.46
CA LEU A 386 9.98 -0.75 28.36
C LEU A 386 10.56 -1.75 29.37
N ARG A 387 11.60 -1.35 30.13
CA ARG A 387 12.39 -2.27 30.96
C ARG A 387 11.61 -2.84 32.16
N GLU A 388 10.69 -2.06 32.69
CA GLU A 388 9.96 -2.40 33.91
C GLU A 388 8.53 -2.88 33.61
N PRO A 389 8.02 -3.89 34.34
CA PRO A 389 6.62 -4.28 34.29
C PRO A 389 5.66 -3.10 34.50
N LEU A 390 4.57 -3.06 33.73
CA LEU A 390 3.58 -1.98 33.80
C LEU A 390 2.63 -2.10 35.01
N GLY A 391 2.53 -3.29 35.60
CA GLY A 391 1.66 -3.55 36.76
C GLY A 391 0.16 -3.42 36.44
N LEU A 392 -0.23 -3.73 35.21
CA LEU A 392 -1.62 -3.72 34.75
C LEU A 392 -2.38 -4.95 35.28
N THR A 393 -3.63 -4.76 35.71
CA THR A 393 -4.56 -5.85 36.00
C THR A 393 -5.16 -6.41 34.71
N GLU A 394 -5.85 -7.54 34.81
CA GLU A 394 -6.54 -8.16 33.67
C GLU A 394 -7.61 -7.24 33.06
N GLU A 395 -8.34 -6.51 33.90
CA GLU A 395 -9.34 -5.55 33.47
C GLU A 395 -8.71 -4.37 32.73
N GLU A 396 -7.54 -3.91 33.18
CA GLU A 396 -6.80 -2.82 32.52
C GLU A 396 -6.20 -3.27 31.18
N ILE A 397 -5.67 -4.50 31.11
CA ILE A 397 -5.22 -5.11 29.85
C ILE A 397 -6.38 -5.17 28.85
N ASN A 398 -7.54 -5.70 29.28
CA ASN A 398 -8.72 -5.78 28.44
C ASN A 398 -9.17 -4.39 27.96
N ALA A 399 -9.19 -3.38 28.84
CA ALA A 399 -9.57 -2.02 28.45
C ALA A 399 -8.64 -1.45 27.37
N ILE A 400 -7.32 -1.64 27.49
CA ILE A 400 -6.33 -1.21 26.48
C ILE A 400 -6.59 -1.93 25.15
N VAL A 401 -6.81 -3.24 25.16
CA VAL A 401 -7.11 -4.00 23.95
C VAL A 401 -8.40 -3.51 23.29
N GLU A 402 -9.46 -3.25 24.06
CA GLU A 402 -10.71 -2.69 23.53
C GLU A 402 -10.49 -1.30 22.90
N PHE A 403 -9.64 -0.47 23.49
CA PHE A 403 -9.23 0.79 22.88
C PHE A 403 -8.46 0.58 21.55
N MET A 404 -7.54 -0.38 21.48
CA MET A 404 -6.83 -0.69 20.24
C MET A 404 -7.78 -1.14 19.12
N LYS A 405 -8.84 -1.92 19.45
CA LYS A 405 -9.93 -2.27 18.50
C LYS A 405 -10.73 -1.05 18.06
N ALA A 406 -10.80 -0.01 18.88
CA ALA A 406 -11.44 1.25 18.51
C ALA A 406 -10.69 2.03 17.41
N LEU A 407 -9.46 1.61 17.06
CA LEU A 407 -8.66 2.15 15.97
C LEU A 407 -8.94 1.47 14.61
N THR A 408 -9.91 0.56 14.57
CA THR A 408 -10.27 -0.22 13.38
C THR A 408 -11.24 0.52 12.47
N ASP A 409 -10.86 0.64 11.20
CA ASP A 409 -11.70 1.02 10.07
C ASP A 409 -11.33 0.13 8.87
N PRO A 410 -12.16 -0.85 8.48
CA PRO A 410 -11.87 -1.78 7.39
C PRO A 410 -11.97 -1.12 6.00
N GLY A 411 -11.87 0.21 5.90
CA GLY A 411 -12.01 0.98 4.67
C GLY A 411 -13.45 1.43 4.39
N THR A 412 -14.26 1.64 5.42
CA THR A 412 -15.70 1.99 5.28
C THR A 412 -15.94 3.30 4.54
N ALA A 413 -14.97 4.21 4.56
CA ALA A 413 -15.01 5.48 3.83
C ALA A 413 -14.27 5.44 2.48
N LEU A 414 -13.59 4.33 2.14
CA LEU A 414 -12.86 4.20 0.89
C LEU A 414 -13.82 3.86 -0.26
N PRO A 415 -13.57 4.38 -1.47
CA PRO A 415 -14.21 3.87 -2.68
C PRO A 415 -14.05 2.35 -2.78
N GLU A 416 -15.14 1.61 -2.99
CA GLU A 416 -15.14 0.15 -3.06
C GLU A 416 -14.12 -0.40 -4.07
N TYR A 417 -13.93 0.31 -5.19
CA TYR A 417 -12.94 -0.11 -6.19
C TYR A 417 -11.50 -0.10 -5.67
N LEU A 418 -11.16 0.55 -4.56
CA LEU A 418 -9.82 0.45 -3.95
C LEU A 418 -9.65 -0.80 -3.10
N LEU A 419 -10.74 -1.46 -2.69
CA LEU A 419 -10.73 -2.61 -1.80
C LEU A 419 -10.99 -3.94 -2.52
N THR A 420 -11.37 -3.90 -3.80
CA THR A 420 -11.73 -5.11 -4.56
C THR A 420 -10.59 -5.61 -5.44
N VAL A 421 -10.47 -6.93 -5.54
CA VAL A 421 -9.59 -7.57 -6.54
C VAL A 421 -10.15 -7.28 -7.94
N PRO A 422 -9.36 -6.80 -8.91
CA PRO A 422 -9.81 -6.66 -10.29
C PRO A 422 -10.28 -8.01 -10.86
N GLU A 423 -11.28 -8.03 -11.76
CA GLU A 423 -11.70 -9.28 -12.43
C GLU A 423 -10.62 -9.84 -13.35
N ARG A 424 -9.88 -8.94 -14.00
CA ARG A 424 -8.73 -9.26 -14.85
C ARG A 424 -7.67 -8.19 -14.70
N VAL A 425 -6.44 -8.57 -15.03
CA VAL A 425 -5.30 -7.65 -15.19
C VAL A 425 -4.82 -7.66 -16.65
N PRO A 426 -4.09 -6.61 -17.09
CA PRO A 426 -3.68 -6.46 -18.48
C PRO A 426 -2.76 -7.59 -18.99
N SER A 427 -2.03 -8.28 -18.11
CA SER A 427 -1.24 -9.45 -18.50
C SER A 427 -2.08 -10.66 -18.93
N GLY A 428 -3.36 -10.69 -18.57
CA GLY A 428 -4.24 -11.85 -18.73
C GLY A 428 -4.00 -12.97 -17.70
N LEU A 429 -3.07 -12.79 -16.76
CA LEU A 429 -2.89 -13.70 -15.63
C LEU A 429 -4.04 -13.54 -14.61
N PRO A 430 -4.31 -14.55 -13.78
CA PRO A 430 -5.22 -14.39 -12.64
C PRO A 430 -4.69 -13.30 -11.70
N PRO A 431 -5.50 -12.28 -11.33
CA PRO A 431 -5.04 -11.15 -10.50
C PRO A 431 -4.49 -11.57 -9.12
N VAL A 432 -4.93 -12.72 -8.62
CA VAL A 432 -4.31 -13.38 -7.47
C VAL A 432 -4.26 -14.87 -7.79
N PHE A 433 -3.06 -15.40 -8.00
CA PHE A 433 -2.86 -16.82 -8.33
C PHE A 433 -3.22 -17.71 -7.12
N GLY A 434 -3.94 -18.81 -7.36
CA GLY A 434 -4.34 -19.76 -6.31
C GLY A 434 -5.74 -19.56 -5.72
N VAL A 435 -6.48 -18.52 -6.10
CA VAL A 435 -7.90 -18.36 -5.75
C VAL A 435 -8.77 -18.82 -6.93
N LYS A 436 -9.62 -19.84 -6.74
CA LYS A 436 -10.66 -20.16 -7.72
C LYS A 436 -11.65 -18.99 -7.76
N ALA A 437 -11.98 -18.49 -8.95
CA ALA A 437 -13.06 -17.54 -9.15
C ALA A 437 -14.38 -18.16 -8.62
N GLY A 438 -14.72 -17.83 -7.38
CA GLY A 438 -15.81 -18.44 -6.62
C GLY A 438 -16.66 -17.36 -5.98
N GLY A 439 -17.51 -16.74 -6.78
CA GLY A 439 -18.47 -15.72 -6.38
C GLY A 439 -19.10 -15.16 -7.66
N ALA A 440 -20.43 -15.12 -7.72
CA ALA A 440 -21.15 -14.65 -8.91
C ALA A 440 -20.57 -13.31 -9.39
N ALA A 441 -20.25 -13.22 -10.69
CA ALA A 441 -19.85 -11.99 -11.34
C ALA A 441 -20.97 -10.95 -11.15
N ALA A 442 -20.80 -10.05 -10.18
CA ALA A 442 -21.52 -8.81 -10.17
C ALA A 442 -20.93 -7.97 -11.32
N PRO A 443 -21.74 -7.33 -12.17
CA PRO A 443 -21.22 -6.50 -13.24
C PRO A 443 -20.34 -5.40 -12.65
N VAL A 444 -19.05 -5.41 -12.98
CA VAL A 444 -18.11 -4.38 -12.58
C VAL A 444 -18.51 -3.05 -13.22
N SER A 445 -18.56 -2.01 -12.40
CA SER A 445 -18.54 -0.64 -12.91
C SER A 445 -17.15 -0.41 -13.55
N PRO A 446 -17.08 0.00 -14.83
CA PRO A 446 -15.81 0.27 -15.49
C PRO A 446 -14.98 1.24 -14.64
N ILE A 447 -13.66 1.03 -14.63
CA ILE A 447 -12.71 2.01 -14.07
C ILE A 447 -13.14 3.38 -14.60
N PRO A 448 -13.35 4.40 -13.74
CA PRO A 448 -13.82 5.71 -14.18
C PRO A 448 -12.72 6.39 -14.99
N VAL A 449 -12.65 6.04 -16.27
CA VAL A 449 -11.80 6.66 -17.27
C VAL A 449 -12.77 7.43 -18.15
N SER A 450 -12.67 8.76 -18.13
CA SER A 450 -13.64 9.59 -18.87
C SER A 450 -13.64 9.22 -20.36
N GLU A 451 -14.81 9.18 -21.01
CA GLU A 451 -14.91 9.01 -22.47
C GLU A 451 -14.10 10.07 -23.24
N ALA A 452 -13.94 11.25 -22.64
CA ALA A 452 -13.06 12.31 -23.13
C ALA A 452 -11.58 11.88 -23.13
N SER A 453 -11.13 11.11 -22.15
CA SER A 453 -9.77 10.54 -22.10
C SER A 453 -9.58 9.48 -23.19
N LEU A 454 -10.55 8.57 -23.36
CA LEU A 454 -10.47 7.50 -24.38
C LEU A 454 -10.49 8.04 -25.81
N SER A 455 -11.35 9.01 -26.09
CA SER A 455 -11.44 9.66 -27.41
C SER A 455 -10.21 10.49 -27.75
N ARG A 456 -9.58 11.15 -26.76
CA ARG A 456 -8.29 11.85 -26.94
C ARG A 456 -7.16 10.88 -27.29
N VAL A 457 -7.09 9.73 -26.62
CA VAL A 457 -6.08 8.69 -26.88
C VAL A 457 -6.22 8.14 -28.30
N SER A 458 -7.44 7.82 -28.74
CA SER A 458 -7.69 7.32 -30.10
C SER A 458 -7.27 8.31 -31.21
N ARG A 459 -7.61 9.61 -31.05
CA ARG A 459 -7.20 10.66 -32.00
C ARG A 459 -5.68 10.88 -32.00
N ALA A 460 -5.06 10.90 -30.82
CA ALA A 460 -3.61 11.09 -30.68
C ALA A 460 -2.82 9.92 -31.28
N SER A 461 -3.27 8.68 -31.07
CA SER A 461 -2.65 7.48 -31.67
C SER A 461 -2.71 7.51 -33.20
N SER A 462 -3.85 7.92 -33.77
CA SER A 462 -4.01 8.06 -35.22
C SER A 462 -3.07 9.11 -35.82
N GLN A 463 -2.98 10.30 -35.19
CA GLN A 463 -2.08 11.36 -35.64
C GLN A 463 -0.59 10.96 -35.55
N LYS A 464 -0.23 10.21 -34.52
CA LYS A 464 1.13 9.73 -34.30
C LYS A 464 1.54 8.65 -35.29
N ALA A 465 0.65 7.73 -35.63
CA ALA A 465 0.88 6.73 -36.67
C ALA A 465 1.17 7.39 -38.03
N GLU A 466 0.41 8.42 -38.40
CA GLU A 466 0.71 9.21 -39.60
C GLU A 466 2.07 9.93 -39.52
N GLN A 467 2.43 10.48 -38.36
CA GLN A 467 3.71 11.18 -38.19
C GLN A 467 4.91 10.24 -38.35
N ILE A 468 4.82 9.01 -37.85
CA ILE A 468 5.84 7.96 -38.03
C ILE A 468 6.04 7.66 -39.52
N LEU A 469 4.95 7.47 -40.26
CA LEU A 469 5.00 7.21 -41.69
C LEU A 469 5.57 8.40 -42.47
N ARG A 470 5.15 9.63 -42.16
CA ARG A 470 5.68 10.86 -42.78
C ARG A 470 7.19 11.02 -42.56
N ARG A 471 7.69 10.79 -41.34
CA ARG A 471 9.14 10.86 -41.04
C ARG A 471 9.94 9.79 -41.80
N ALA A 472 9.39 8.59 -41.94
CA ALA A 472 10.01 7.52 -42.70
C ALA A 472 10.15 7.88 -44.19
N GLU A 473 9.12 8.49 -44.77
CA GLU A 473 9.15 8.98 -46.16
C GLU A 473 10.20 10.08 -46.37
N GLN A 474 10.28 11.06 -45.46
CA GLN A 474 11.30 12.10 -45.50
C GLN A 474 12.72 11.50 -45.46
N ARG A 475 12.94 10.49 -44.62
CA ARG A 475 14.24 9.80 -44.52
C ARG A 475 14.59 9.03 -45.80
N ILE A 476 13.60 8.41 -46.46
CA ILE A 476 13.77 7.74 -47.75
C ILE A 476 14.09 8.74 -48.86
N GLN A 477 13.43 9.90 -48.87
CA GLN A 477 13.72 10.98 -49.82
C GLN A 477 15.17 11.47 -49.65
N ALA A 478 15.60 11.74 -48.42
CA ALA A 478 16.97 12.15 -48.12
C ALA A 478 18.01 11.11 -48.57
N LEU A 479 17.76 9.82 -48.32
CA LEU A 479 18.63 8.73 -48.76
C LEU A 479 18.70 8.64 -50.28
N THR A 480 17.57 8.83 -50.95
CA THR A 480 17.48 8.80 -52.43
C THR A 480 18.29 9.94 -53.03
N GLU A 481 18.17 11.14 -52.49
CA GLU A 481 18.92 12.32 -52.94
C GLU A 481 20.42 12.16 -52.68
N GLN A 482 20.82 11.64 -51.51
CA GLN A 482 22.21 11.34 -51.21
C GLN A 482 22.80 10.31 -52.20
N ASN A 483 22.04 9.26 -52.54
CA ASN A 483 22.48 8.26 -53.50
C ASN A 483 22.60 8.85 -54.91
N ARG A 484 21.65 9.71 -55.31
CA ARG A 484 21.70 10.43 -56.59
C ARG A 484 22.97 11.27 -56.72
N ARG A 485 23.35 12.01 -55.67
CA ARG A 485 24.59 12.80 -55.62
C ARG A 485 25.83 11.93 -55.74
N LYS A 486 25.89 10.80 -55.02
CA LYS A 486 27.01 9.84 -55.12
C LYS A 486 27.16 9.26 -56.53
N ILE A 487 26.04 8.86 -57.15
CA ILE A 487 26.02 8.34 -58.51
C ILE A 487 26.49 9.41 -59.51
N ALA A 488 26.02 10.65 -59.37
CA ALA A 488 26.45 11.76 -60.22
C ALA A 488 27.96 12.02 -60.11
N ALA A 489 28.51 12.03 -58.89
CA ALA A 489 29.95 12.21 -58.67
C ALA A 489 30.79 11.07 -59.28
N ILE A 490 30.32 9.81 -59.17
CA ILE A 490 30.98 8.67 -59.80
C ILE A 490 30.97 8.81 -61.33
N ARG A 491 29.82 9.16 -61.92
CA ARG A 491 29.69 9.36 -63.36
C ARG A 491 30.61 10.44 -63.89
N GLU A 492 30.71 11.56 -63.17
CA GLU A 492 31.58 12.67 -63.58
C GLU A 492 33.06 12.25 -63.51
N ARG A 493 33.48 11.55 -62.44
CA ARG A 493 34.86 11.09 -62.27
C ARG A 493 35.35 10.16 -63.38
N VAL A 494 34.47 9.33 -63.95
CA VAL A 494 34.83 8.35 -64.99
C VAL A 494 34.54 8.82 -66.42
N ARG A 495 34.02 10.03 -66.58
CA ARG A 495 33.57 10.57 -67.88
C ARG A 495 34.65 10.57 -68.95
N ARG A 496 35.93 10.76 -68.58
CA ARG A 496 37.09 10.76 -69.48
C ARG A 496 38.05 9.59 -69.25
N SER A 497 37.62 8.56 -68.52
CA SER A 497 38.45 7.38 -68.19
C SER A 497 38.32 6.27 -69.24
N SER A 498 39.19 5.26 -69.15
CA SER A 498 39.15 4.08 -70.03
C SER A 498 37.83 3.30 -69.92
N LEU A 499 37.48 2.54 -70.97
CA LEU A 499 36.27 1.70 -71.00
C LEU A 499 36.19 0.74 -69.80
N ALA A 500 37.32 0.15 -69.40
CA ALA A 500 37.41 -0.72 -68.23
C ALA A 500 37.12 0.00 -66.90
N ALA A 501 37.43 1.30 -66.80
CA ALA A 501 37.09 2.12 -65.63
C ALA A 501 35.59 2.49 -65.62
N GLN A 502 35.00 2.77 -66.78
CA GLN A 502 33.56 3.04 -66.93
C GLN A 502 32.71 1.80 -66.60
N GLN A 503 33.13 0.61 -67.03
CA GLN A 503 32.45 -0.66 -66.69
C GLN A 503 32.49 -0.95 -65.18
N ARG A 504 33.65 -0.76 -64.53
CA ARG A 504 33.77 -0.89 -63.07
C ARG A 504 32.87 0.12 -62.33
N ALA A 505 32.80 1.36 -62.80
CA ALA A 505 31.90 2.37 -62.23
C ALA A 505 30.42 2.03 -62.40
N GLN A 506 30.01 1.45 -63.54
CA GLN A 506 28.64 0.95 -63.71
C GLN A 506 28.30 -0.14 -62.70
N GLN A 507 29.21 -1.09 -62.43
CA GLN A 507 29.00 -2.11 -61.41
C GLN A 507 28.83 -1.49 -60.01
N THR A 508 29.66 -0.51 -59.67
CA THR A 508 29.56 0.24 -58.40
C THR A 508 28.23 1.00 -58.29
N ILE A 509 27.79 1.66 -59.36
CA ILE A 509 26.50 2.37 -59.40
C ILE A 509 25.33 1.40 -59.16
N ARG A 510 25.33 0.22 -59.80
CA ARG A 510 24.30 -0.80 -59.58
C ARG A 510 24.25 -1.25 -58.12
N ARG A 511 25.41 -1.48 -57.50
CA ARG A 511 25.50 -1.85 -56.06
C ARG A 511 24.93 -0.76 -55.16
N LEU A 512 25.26 0.52 -55.42
CA LEU A 512 24.74 1.66 -54.66
C LEU A 512 23.22 1.83 -54.82
N GLN A 513 22.68 1.61 -56.01
CA GLN A 513 21.24 1.64 -56.25
C GLN A 513 20.52 0.52 -55.50
N GLU A 514 21.06 -0.69 -55.53
CA GLU A 514 20.49 -1.85 -54.82
C GLU A 514 20.56 -1.68 -53.29
N GLN A 515 21.67 -1.18 -52.76
CA GLN A 515 21.81 -0.89 -51.32
C GLN A 515 20.79 0.16 -50.85
N ALA A 516 20.60 1.23 -51.62
CA ALA A 516 19.61 2.26 -51.26
C ALA A 516 18.17 1.73 -51.34
N ARG A 517 17.86 0.87 -52.31
CA ARG A 517 16.54 0.21 -52.43
C ARG A 517 16.25 -0.64 -51.19
N ARG A 518 17.17 -1.52 -50.79
CA ARG A 518 17.04 -2.37 -49.60
C ARG A 518 16.91 -1.56 -48.32
N ALA A 519 17.69 -0.47 -48.19
CA ALA A 519 17.60 0.41 -47.04
C ALA A 519 16.24 1.13 -46.96
N ALA A 520 15.72 1.63 -48.10
CA ALA A 520 14.40 2.24 -48.15
C ALA A 520 13.27 1.26 -47.78
N GLU A 521 13.38 0.00 -48.25
CA GLU A 521 12.41 -1.05 -47.93
C GLU A 521 12.40 -1.39 -46.44
N ARG A 522 13.58 -1.52 -45.81
CA ARG A 522 13.71 -1.71 -44.36
C ARG A 522 13.10 -0.54 -43.56
N ILE A 523 13.35 0.70 -43.99
CA ILE A 523 12.77 1.89 -43.34
C ILE A 523 11.23 1.85 -43.41
N ARG A 524 10.65 1.49 -44.56
CA ARG A 524 9.18 1.37 -44.71
C ARG A 524 8.61 0.26 -43.82
N GLN A 525 9.24 -0.92 -43.81
CA GLN A 525 8.76 -2.05 -43.00
C GLN A 525 8.78 -1.72 -41.50
N ASN A 526 9.87 -1.11 -41.02
CA ASN A 526 9.97 -0.71 -39.61
C ASN A 526 8.95 0.38 -39.24
N ALA A 527 8.74 1.36 -40.13
CA ALA A 527 7.77 2.43 -39.90
C ALA A 527 6.32 1.91 -39.89
N ARG A 528 5.98 0.94 -40.75
CA ARG A 528 4.67 0.28 -40.75
C ARG A 528 4.42 -0.48 -39.46
N ARG A 529 5.37 -1.31 -39.02
CA ARG A 529 5.26 -2.04 -37.75
C ARG A 529 5.09 -1.09 -36.56
N ALA A 530 5.84 0.00 -36.52
CA ALA A 530 5.73 1.00 -35.47
C ALA A 530 4.36 1.75 -35.51
N ALA A 531 3.85 2.05 -36.70
CA ALA A 531 2.53 2.68 -36.86
C ALA A 531 1.38 1.73 -36.48
N GLU A 532 1.46 0.46 -36.88
CA GLU A 532 0.51 -0.60 -36.52
C GLU A 532 0.49 -0.83 -35.00
N GLN A 533 1.65 -0.81 -34.34
CA GLN A 533 1.76 -0.93 -32.88
C GLN A 533 1.09 0.26 -32.14
N VAL A 534 1.20 1.46 -32.70
CA VAL A 534 0.53 2.67 -32.15
C VAL A 534 -0.97 2.67 -32.41
N GLN A 535 -1.44 2.08 -33.51
CA GLN A 535 -2.87 1.95 -33.80
C GLN A 535 -3.52 0.82 -33.00
N ALA A 536 -2.83 -0.31 -32.81
CA ALA A 536 -3.31 -1.45 -32.02
C ALA A 536 -3.55 -1.09 -30.54
N SER A 537 -2.77 -0.16 -29.98
CA SER A 537 -3.00 0.36 -28.62
C SER A 537 -4.25 1.23 -28.50
N SER A 538 -4.87 1.66 -29.62
CA SER A 538 -6.12 2.42 -29.64
C SER A 538 -7.37 1.58 -29.93
N SER A 539 -7.25 0.40 -30.56
CA SER A 539 -8.39 -0.50 -30.81
C SER A 539 -8.82 -1.29 -29.57
N CYS A 540 -7.95 -1.42 -28.56
CA CYS A 540 -8.31 -1.99 -27.26
C CYS A 540 -9.25 -1.08 -26.44
N THR A 541 -9.50 0.17 -26.86
CA THR A 541 -10.40 1.08 -26.14
C THR A 541 -11.87 0.95 -26.52
N SER A 542 -12.24 0.21 -27.58
CA SER A 542 -13.64 0.17 -28.06
C SER A 542 -14.38 -1.13 -27.77
N ASN A 543 -13.68 -2.24 -27.47
CA ASN A 543 -14.28 -3.58 -27.40
C ASN A 543 -14.15 -4.26 -26.02
N SER A 544 -13.70 -3.55 -24.98
CA SER A 544 -13.44 -4.16 -23.67
C SER A 544 -13.76 -3.25 -22.48
N TRP A 545 -14.81 -2.44 -22.61
CA TRP A 545 -15.42 -1.71 -21.50
C TRP A 545 -16.74 -2.35 -21.12
#